data_AF-A0A9P1MHE6-F1
#
_entry.id   AF-A0A9P1MHE6-F1
#
_cell.length_a   1.000
_cell.length_b   1.000
_cell.length_c   1.000
_cell.angle_alpha   90.00
_cell.angle_beta   90.00
_cell.angle_gamma   90.00
#
_symmetry.space_group_name_H-M   'P 1'
#
loop_
_entity.id
_entity.type
_entity.pdbx_description
1 polymer ?
#
loop_
_entity_poly.entity_id
_entity_poly.type
_entity_poly.pdbx_seq_one_letter_code
_entity_poly.pdbx_strand_id
1 'polypeptide(L)'
;MVKASKVNGQERKRQRSTEKEKRRNLDINRAFESLQNQLPSCVPKGNRLPKIKTLRLAIKYIEHLSSILNGDHIIPSSMENPRPLLIEDFASVALREIQIRNTYTSRIAEVEDQKDVMYSDDSPLSDFYQLSAGFGNVFYY
;
A
#
# COMPACT_ATOMS: atom_id res chain seq x y z
N MET A 1 -36.21 33.44 12.88
CA MET A 1 -35.88 32.06 12.45
C MET A 1 -35.31 32.07 11.02
N VAL A 2 -33.98 32.16 10.84
CA VAL A 2 -33.32 31.96 9.52
C VAL A 2 -31.96 31.28 9.71
N LYS A 3 -31.95 29.99 10.06
CA LYS A 3 -30.74 29.14 10.09
C LYS A 3 -31.10 27.71 9.67
N ALA A 4 -31.63 27.52 8.47
CA ALA A 4 -31.87 26.17 7.92
C ALA A 4 -31.36 25.99 6.48
N SER A 5 -31.25 27.07 5.70
CA SER A 5 -30.90 26.99 4.26
C SER A 5 -29.40 26.90 3.96
N LYS A 6 -28.52 27.33 4.90
CA LYS A 6 -27.06 27.36 4.71
C LYS A 6 -26.39 25.98 4.87
N VAL A 7 -26.91 25.13 5.75
CA VAL A 7 -26.35 23.80 6.08
C VAL A 7 -26.45 22.85 4.88
N ASN A 8 -27.56 22.87 4.14
CA ASN A 8 -27.76 22.05 2.94
C ASN A 8 -26.84 22.43 1.76
N GLY A 9 -26.39 23.67 1.68
CA GLY A 9 -25.43 24.11 0.66
C GLY A 9 -24.01 23.61 0.95
N GLN A 10 -23.61 23.62 2.23
CA GLN A 10 -22.31 23.13 2.68
C GLN A 10 -22.20 21.60 2.57
N GLU A 11 -23.27 20.88 2.92
CA GLU A 11 -23.33 19.42 2.79
C GLU A 11 -23.18 18.97 1.33
N ARG A 12 -23.92 19.60 0.40
CA ARG A 12 -23.80 19.29 -1.03
C ARG A 12 -22.41 19.60 -1.59
N LYS A 13 -21.75 20.66 -1.11
CA LYS A 13 -20.35 20.97 -1.47
C LYS A 13 -19.39 19.91 -0.94
N ARG A 14 -19.57 19.47 0.30
CA ARG A 14 -18.79 18.39 0.92
C ARG A 14 -18.93 17.10 0.13
N GLN A 15 -20.16 16.67 -0.16
CA GLN A 15 -20.44 15.46 -0.94
C GLN A 15 -19.80 15.50 -2.34
N ARG A 16 -19.92 16.64 -3.05
CA ARG A 16 -19.25 16.82 -4.36
C ARG A 16 -17.73 16.72 -4.24
N SER A 17 -17.15 17.26 -3.18
CA SER A 17 -15.71 17.16 -2.91
C SER A 17 -15.27 15.72 -2.63
N THR A 18 -16.04 14.99 -1.81
CA THR A 18 -15.79 13.57 -1.51
C THR A 18 -15.86 12.71 -2.76
N GLU A 19 -16.87 12.91 -3.60
CA GLU A 19 -17.02 12.14 -4.85
C GLU A 19 -15.89 12.43 -5.84
N LYS A 20 -15.43 13.69 -5.90
CA LYS A 20 -14.25 14.07 -6.70
C LYS A 20 -13.00 13.34 -6.21
N GLU A 21 -12.77 13.27 -4.89
CA GLU A 21 -11.63 12.58 -4.32
C GLU A 21 -11.72 11.06 -4.49
N LYS A 22 -12.93 10.50 -4.39
CA LYS A 22 -13.18 9.08 -4.70
C LYS A 22 -12.81 8.76 -6.14
N ARG A 23 -13.24 9.57 -7.10
CA ARG A 23 -12.88 9.39 -8.52
C ARG A 23 -11.38 9.49 -8.74
N ARG A 24 -10.71 10.47 -8.14
CA ARG A 24 -9.25 10.59 -8.17
C ARG A 24 -8.55 9.32 -7.66
N ASN A 25 -9.03 8.76 -6.55
CA ASN A 25 -8.48 7.51 -6.00
C ASN A 25 -8.74 6.30 -6.91
N LEU A 26 -9.90 6.23 -7.57
CA LEU A 26 -10.15 5.18 -8.57
C LEU A 26 -9.17 5.26 -9.74
N ASP A 27 -8.92 6.47 -10.26
CA ASP A 27 -7.98 6.67 -11.36
C ASP A 27 -6.54 6.29 -10.94
N ILE A 28 -6.13 6.63 -9.71
CA ILE A 28 -4.85 6.20 -9.15
C ILE A 28 -4.78 4.67 -9.06
N ASN A 29 -5.82 4.03 -8.55
CA ASN A 29 -5.83 2.56 -8.38
C ASN A 29 -5.77 1.85 -9.74
N ARG A 30 -6.46 2.37 -10.77
CA ARG A 30 -6.37 1.85 -12.16
C ARG A 30 -4.95 1.96 -12.71
N ALA A 31 -4.28 3.09 -12.49
CA ALA A 31 -2.89 3.26 -12.89
C ALA A 31 -1.96 2.28 -12.16
N PHE A 32 -2.20 2.03 -10.87
CA PHE A 32 -1.45 1.01 -10.11
C PHE A 32 -1.68 -0.41 -10.64
N GLU A 33 -2.90 -0.77 -11.00
CA GLU A 33 -3.21 -2.07 -11.62
C GLU A 33 -2.49 -2.22 -12.97
N SER A 34 -2.49 -1.18 -13.79
CA SER A 34 -1.73 -1.15 -15.04
C SER A 34 -0.23 -1.33 -14.81
N LEU A 35 0.34 -0.69 -13.77
CA LEU A 35 1.75 -0.84 -13.41
C LEU A 35 2.06 -2.27 -12.94
N GLN A 36 1.18 -2.88 -12.14
CA GLN A 36 1.35 -4.27 -11.69
C GLN A 36 1.34 -5.26 -12.86
N ASN A 37 0.55 -4.99 -13.90
CA ASN A 37 0.51 -5.83 -15.10
C ASN A 37 1.82 -5.78 -15.92
N GLN A 38 2.59 -4.71 -15.80
CA GLN A 38 3.90 -4.57 -16.45
C GLN A 38 5.04 -5.25 -15.67
N LEU A 39 4.82 -5.60 -14.39
CA LEU A 39 5.81 -6.29 -13.60
C LEU A 39 5.94 -7.77 -14.03
N PRO A 40 7.12 -8.39 -13.85
CA PRO A 40 7.35 -9.79 -14.21
C PRO A 40 6.38 -10.77 -13.55
N SER A 41 6.10 -11.89 -14.23
CA SER A 41 5.17 -12.93 -13.79
C SER A 41 5.53 -13.60 -12.45
N CYS A 42 6.78 -13.47 -12.00
CA CYS A 42 7.23 -13.93 -10.68
C CYS A 42 6.63 -13.12 -9.52
N VAL A 43 5.95 -12.00 -9.80
CA VAL A 43 5.22 -11.20 -8.82
C VAL A 43 3.79 -11.76 -8.67
N PRO A 44 3.32 -12.10 -7.45
CA PRO A 44 1.99 -12.66 -7.25
C PRO A 44 0.90 -11.69 -7.72
N LYS A 45 0.14 -12.08 -8.75
CA LYS A 45 -0.96 -11.28 -9.32
C LYS A 45 -2.29 -11.40 -8.57
N GLY A 46 -2.43 -12.41 -7.71
CA GLY A 46 -3.69 -12.75 -7.02
C GLY A 46 -3.96 -11.98 -5.72
N ASN A 47 -2.92 -11.58 -4.99
CA ASN A 47 -3.05 -10.70 -3.82
C ASN A 47 -2.55 -9.32 -4.22
N ARG A 48 -3.42 -8.29 -4.17
CA ARG A 48 -3.08 -6.91 -4.53
C ARG A 48 -1.78 -6.51 -3.84
N LEU A 49 -0.72 -6.36 -4.62
CA LEU A 49 0.59 -6.01 -4.08
C LEU A 49 0.47 -4.64 -3.37
N PRO A 50 1.01 -4.46 -2.16
CA PRO A 50 1.04 -3.16 -1.52
C PRO A 50 1.59 -2.08 -2.45
N LYS A 51 0.98 -0.88 -2.47
CA LYS A 51 1.37 0.24 -3.36
C LYS A 51 2.88 0.53 -3.28
N ILE A 52 3.42 0.58 -2.06
CA ILE A 52 4.86 0.79 -1.83
C ILE A 52 5.74 -0.31 -2.44
N LYS A 53 5.31 -1.57 -2.40
CA LYS A 53 6.05 -2.68 -3.02
C LYS A 53 5.99 -2.59 -4.54
N THR A 54 4.83 -2.22 -5.09
CA THR A 54 4.68 -2.02 -6.54
C THR A 54 5.66 -0.95 -7.04
N LEU A 55 5.75 0.19 -6.35
CA LEU A 55 6.68 1.27 -6.72
C LEU A 55 8.14 0.82 -6.63
N ARG A 56 8.52 0.15 -5.54
CA ARG A 56 9.90 -0.35 -5.36
C ARG A 56 10.29 -1.39 -6.41
N LEU A 57 9.38 -2.31 -6.72
CA LEU A 57 9.61 -3.31 -7.78
C LEU A 57 9.73 -2.66 -9.15
N ALA A 58 8.89 -1.66 -9.47
CA ALA A 58 8.96 -0.96 -10.74
C ALA A 58 10.31 -0.27 -10.94
N ILE A 59 10.81 0.44 -9.91
CA ILE A 59 12.13 1.10 -9.96
C ILE A 59 13.23 0.06 -10.20
N LYS A 60 13.28 -1.00 -9.37
CA LYS A 60 14.29 -2.05 -9.50
C LYS A 60 14.21 -2.78 -10.83
N TYR A 61 13.02 -2.94 -11.40
CA TYR A 61 12.85 -3.60 -12.68
C TYR A 61 13.39 -2.75 -13.83
N ILE A 62 13.17 -1.43 -13.80
CA ILE A 62 13.78 -0.50 -14.76
C ILE A 62 15.31 -0.57 -14.66
N GLU A 63 15.86 -0.54 -13.44
CA GLU A 63 17.30 -0.68 -13.21
C GLU A 63 17.84 -2.01 -13.75
N HIS A 64 17.15 -3.12 -13.46
CA HIS A 64 17.52 -4.46 -13.94
C HIS A 64 17.52 -4.56 -15.46
N LEU A 65 16.47 -4.07 -16.12
CA LEU A 65 16.41 -4.01 -17.58
C LEU A 65 17.54 -3.15 -18.16
N SER A 66 17.87 -2.04 -17.51
CA SER A 66 18.98 -1.17 -17.93
C SER A 66 20.33 -1.89 -17.82
N SER A 67 20.56 -2.63 -16.73
CA SER A 67 21.75 -3.48 -16.56
C SER A 67 21.87 -4.57 -17.62
N ILE A 68 20.74 -5.22 -17.99
CA ILE A 68 20.74 -6.20 -19.08
C ILE A 68 21.17 -5.53 -20.40
N LEU A 69 20.60 -4.36 -20.72
CA LEU A 69 20.92 -3.64 -21.96
C LEU A 69 22.37 -3.16 -22.00
N ASN A 70 22.96 -2.85 -20.84
CA ASN A 70 24.37 -2.47 -20.72
C ASN A 70 25.34 -3.66 -20.81
N GLY A 71 24.83 -4.89 -20.82
CA GLY A 71 25.65 -6.10 -20.90
C GLY A 71 26.29 -6.48 -19.56
N ASP A 72 25.65 -6.16 -18.44
CA ASP A 72 26.13 -6.57 -17.12
C ASP A 72 26.17 -8.11 -17.01
N HIS A 73 27.12 -8.60 -16.24
CA HIS A 73 27.33 -10.03 -16.00
C HIS A 73 27.08 -10.36 -14.54
N ILE A 74 26.59 -11.57 -14.29
CA ILE A 74 26.47 -12.15 -12.95
C ILE A 74 27.34 -13.38 -12.83
N ILE A 75 27.80 -13.65 -11.61
CA ILE A 75 28.49 -14.89 -11.25
C ILE A 75 27.50 -15.70 -10.40
N PRO A 76 26.85 -16.73 -10.95
CA PRO A 76 25.98 -17.59 -10.18
C PRO A 76 26.79 -18.35 -9.14
N SER A 77 26.28 -18.46 -7.92
CA SER A 77 26.95 -19.23 -6.85
C SER A 77 27.19 -20.71 -7.21
N SER A 78 26.50 -21.23 -8.22
CA SER A 78 26.56 -22.62 -8.70
C SER A 78 27.40 -22.83 -9.95
N MET A 79 27.85 -21.76 -10.61
CA MET A 79 28.59 -21.82 -11.87
C MET A 79 29.71 -20.78 -11.77
N GLU A 80 30.94 -21.21 -11.47
CA GLU A 80 32.11 -20.35 -11.18
C GLU A 80 32.53 -19.42 -12.34
N ASN A 81 31.76 -19.36 -13.43
CA ASN A 81 32.03 -18.52 -14.60
C ASN A 81 31.00 -17.37 -14.72
N PRO A 82 31.45 -16.15 -15.04
CA PRO A 82 30.55 -15.03 -15.29
C PRO A 82 29.69 -15.31 -16.52
N ARG A 83 28.39 -15.06 -16.39
CA ARG A 83 27.41 -15.14 -17.48
C ARG A 83 26.63 -13.83 -17.60
N PRO A 84 26.11 -13.48 -18.77
CA PRO A 84 25.28 -12.29 -18.93
C PRO A 84 24.06 -12.30 -18.00
N LEU A 85 23.70 -11.13 -17.47
CA LEU A 85 22.48 -10.92 -16.70
C LEU A 85 21.24 -11.22 -17.56
N LEU A 86 20.31 -12.01 -17.05
CA LEU A 86 19.06 -12.36 -17.73
C LEU A 86 17.84 -11.74 -17.06
N ILE A 87 16.75 -11.71 -17.81
CA ILE A 87 15.43 -11.30 -17.32
C ILE A 87 14.99 -12.13 -16.11
N GLU A 88 15.28 -13.43 -16.12
CA GLU A 88 14.92 -14.40 -15.06
C GLU A 88 15.62 -14.11 -13.73
N ASP A 89 16.80 -13.46 -13.76
CA ASP A 89 17.58 -13.16 -12.56
C ASP A 89 16.88 -12.12 -11.65
N PHE A 90 15.92 -11.36 -12.20
CA PHE A 90 15.10 -10.43 -11.42
C PHE A 90 14.21 -11.12 -10.39
N ALA A 91 13.87 -12.40 -10.58
CA ALA A 91 12.98 -13.13 -9.68
C ALA A 91 13.49 -13.12 -8.23
N SER A 92 14.81 -13.26 -8.05
CA SER A 92 15.45 -13.22 -6.73
C SER A 92 15.30 -11.86 -6.04
N VAL A 93 15.48 -10.76 -6.79
CA VAL A 93 15.32 -9.38 -6.33
C VAL A 93 13.86 -9.11 -5.96
N ALA A 94 12.94 -9.57 -6.80
CA ALA A 94 11.51 -9.40 -6.59
C ALA A 94 11.02 -10.13 -5.32
N LEU A 95 11.40 -11.40 -5.15
CA LEU A 95 11.04 -12.20 -3.97
C LEU A 95 11.56 -11.56 -2.69
N ARG A 96 12.82 -11.10 -2.68
CA ARG A 96 13.40 -10.40 -1.53
C ARG A 96 12.61 -9.14 -1.17
N GLU A 97 12.27 -8.31 -2.15
CA GLU A 97 11.49 -7.09 -1.92
C GLU A 97 10.07 -7.40 -1.40
N ILE A 98 9.43 -8.45 -1.91
CA ILE A 98 8.11 -8.90 -1.46
C ILE A 98 8.16 -9.36 0.01
N GLN A 99 9.24 -10.00 0.45
CA GLN A 99 9.39 -10.46 1.83
C GLN A 99 9.67 -9.35 2.86
N ILE A 100 10.18 -8.19 2.44
CA ILE A 100 10.46 -7.06 3.35
C ILE A 100 9.16 -6.57 4.01
N ARG A 101 9.07 -6.56 5.34
CA ARG A 101 7.88 -6.05 6.04
C ARG A 101 7.77 -4.54 5.91
N ASN A 102 6.54 -4.03 5.73
CA ASN A 102 6.27 -2.60 5.87
C ASN A 102 6.32 -2.23 7.35
N THR A 103 7.08 -1.20 7.71
CA THR A 103 7.28 -0.72 9.09
C THR A 103 6.01 -0.19 9.77
N TYR A 104 4.93 0.01 9.03
CA TYR A 104 3.63 0.39 9.57
C TYR A 104 2.95 -0.74 10.35
N THR A 105 3.17 -2.00 9.95
CA THR A 105 2.55 -3.18 10.57
C THR A 105 3.05 -3.41 11.99
N SER A 106 4.34 -3.19 12.25
CA SER A 106 4.94 -3.29 13.59
C SER A 106 4.42 -2.21 14.53
N ARG A 107 4.20 -0.99 14.02
CA ARG A 107 3.67 0.14 14.81
C ARG A 107 2.20 -0.03 15.18
N ILE A 108 1.41 -0.73 14.36
CA ILE A 108 0.01 -1.04 14.71
C ILE A 108 -0.06 -2.04 15.85
N ALA A 109 0.81 -3.07 15.85
CA ALA A 109 0.88 -4.03 16.94
C ALA A 109 1.26 -3.38 18.29
N GLU A 110 2.20 -2.43 18.28
CA GLU A 110 2.54 -1.63 19.47
C GLU A 110 1.36 -0.79 19.99
N VAL A 111 0.52 -0.29 19.09
CA VAL A 111 -0.69 0.48 19.44
C VAL A 111 -1.80 -0.42 19.97
N GLU A 112 -1.84 -1.71 19.61
CA GLU A 112 -2.81 -2.67 20.13
C GLU A 112 -2.47 -3.12 21.56
N ASP A 113 -1.19 -3.39 21.87
CA ASP A 113 -0.75 -3.68 23.25
C ASP A 113 -1.00 -2.51 24.22
N GLN A 114 -1.03 -1.28 23.68
CA GLN A 114 -1.30 -0.08 24.47
C GLN A 114 -2.80 0.17 24.73
N LYS A 115 -3.69 -0.57 24.06
CA LYS A 115 -5.15 -0.54 24.34
C LYS A 115 -5.47 -1.31 25.62
N ASP A 116 -4.82 -2.44 25.87
CA ASP A 116 -5.11 -3.25 27.07
C ASP A 116 -4.75 -2.53 28.39
N VAL A 117 -3.87 -1.52 28.34
CA VAL A 117 -3.52 -0.68 29.51
C VAL A 117 -4.46 0.53 29.67
N MET A 118 -5.10 0.99 28.58
CA MET A 118 -6.01 2.15 28.58
C MET A 118 -7.49 1.81 28.81
N TYR A 119 -7.83 0.51 28.81
CA TYR A 119 -9.18 -0.04 28.98
C TYR A 119 -9.34 -0.87 30.26
N SER A 120 -8.79 -0.43 31.38
CA SER A 120 -9.20 -0.96 32.69
C SER A 120 -10.63 -0.50 32.99
N ASP A 121 -11.49 -1.41 33.47
CA ASP A 121 -12.95 -1.22 33.71
C ASP A 121 -13.30 -0.02 34.62
N ASP A 122 -12.33 0.53 35.36
CA ASP A 122 -12.53 1.67 36.26
C ASP A 122 -12.34 3.05 35.60
N SER A 123 -12.13 3.12 34.27
CA SER A 123 -11.82 4.39 33.58
C SER A 123 -13.08 5.12 33.08
N PRO A 124 -13.25 6.42 33.39
CA PRO A 124 -14.43 7.22 33.04
C PRO A 124 -14.55 7.57 31.54
N LEU A 125 -13.71 6.98 30.69
CA LEU A 125 -13.71 7.16 29.23
C LEU A 125 -14.39 6.00 28.46
N SER A 126 -14.85 4.95 29.16
CA SER A 126 -15.62 3.84 28.56
C SER A 126 -16.90 4.32 27.85
N ASP A 127 -17.60 5.27 28.47
CA ASP A 127 -18.85 5.85 27.93
C ASP A 127 -18.65 6.62 26.62
N PHE A 128 -17.44 7.11 26.35
CA PHE A 128 -17.14 7.87 25.13
C PHE A 128 -17.04 6.96 23.89
N TYR A 129 -16.75 5.67 24.08
CA TYR A 129 -16.58 4.70 22.98
C TYR A 129 -17.89 4.07 22.51
N GLN A 130 -18.93 4.02 23.35
CA GLN A 130 -20.25 3.54 22.93
C GLN A 130 -20.85 4.41 21.80
N LEU A 131 -20.49 5.70 21.76
CA LEU A 131 -20.93 6.65 20.73
C LEU A 131 -20.13 6.55 19.42
N SER A 132 -18.89 6.07 19.45
CA SER A 132 -18.02 6.01 18.26
C SER A 132 -18.16 4.69 17.48
N ALA A 133 -18.64 3.62 18.13
CA ALA A 133 -18.91 2.32 17.51
C ALA A 133 -19.93 2.35 16.36
N GLY A 134 -20.68 3.44 16.20
CA GLY A 134 -21.59 3.68 15.07
C GLY A 134 -20.93 4.22 13.80
N PHE A 135 -19.67 4.68 13.86
CA PHE A 135 -18.94 5.19 12.70
C PHE A 135 -17.87 4.18 12.29
N GLY A 136 -18.30 3.22 11.46
CA GLY A 136 -17.45 2.16 10.92
C GLY A 136 -16.16 2.69 10.28
N ASN A 137 -15.08 1.93 10.47
CA ASN A 137 -13.75 2.09 9.88
C ASN A 137 -13.82 2.42 8.37
N VAL A 138 -13.52 3.67 7.98
CA VAL A 138 -13.48 4.11 6.57
C VAL A 138 -12.06 4.16 5.98
N PHE A 139 -11.07 3.52 6.60
CA PHE A 139 -9.69 3.58 6.09
C PHE A 139 -9.04 2.21 5.99
N TYR A 140 -9.55 1.40 5.07
CA TYR A 140 -8.79 0.33 4.41
C TYR A 140 -8.99 0.46 2.88
N TYR A 141 -7.97 0.97 2.19
CA TYR A 141 -7.74 0.81 0.74
C TYR A 141 -6.25 0.86 0.41
#